data_AF-A0A0W0R6R6-F1
#
_entry.id   AF-A0A0W0R6R6-F1
#
_cell.length_a   1.000
_cell.length_b   1.000
_cell.length_c   1.000
_cell.angle_alpha   90.00
_cell.angle_beta   90.00
_cell.angle_gamma   90.00
#
_symmetry.space_group_name_H-M   'P 1'
#
loop_
_entity.id
_entity.type
_entity.pdbx_description
1 polymer ?
#
loop_
_entity_poly.entity_id
_entity_poly.type
_entity_poly.pdbx_seq_one_letter_code
_entity_poly.pdbx_strand_id
1 'polypeptide(L)'
;MDNKSEPNQKFKWHLYIRTDSHSAIHAQQILNYQVTPAEHMNLSPMSSQAYINSGYLSTFEYAKGQGLDAVLNYGAYNNVHFIFLPETICETHFLTGGTRGLEKDDENNTIFPKKAEGSAWDLPVFNTLIPQIFFTSNMEVELGSMVTRGLQEVLLGGNWSDYAQIITLSKQKVQEIRSQFTGDEVALYKALTTYTIPYINTSKTEQQLSYDTQLDRAHNIAWWQTLKQEEKRMIGFVHSIIHHTIYHEPLLTDHNYLSALASISAYKNKLESEYPLIKNYFQAAQETQDLLLQLASFYTMYHHPQQLLFNQLNKFITANSLWDNQLLTNECNKLQVYNQRLSSELRFWITYKNFEALNLSEEEIRLHFPEIVYFVQRIETSQKNASTVLNLLEDSNIFDELAQLDLNTTDRKVKAIKIQRSILGSQKIVHQFCDELNIFRTPVNYLALWFKNFHDTYAIPYILHRNNYEEIFNIGITLEKMYKSLDNIRKELIFLIQELDKIKAENFLLQITKSVSVAINNINEQMIKKNDPIGSGKEMIEIFSTVSTLLSFTRTRIDTHRFVTQNEKKIEEEAWHKLSAYSASSLNSQALRC
;
A
#
# COMPACT_ATOMS: atom_id res chain seq x y z
N MET A 1 -25.24 39.94 41.74
CA MET A 1 -25.77 38.56 41.69
C MET A 1 -25.46 38.08 40.29
N ASP A 2 -24.31 37.43 40.15
CA ASP A 2 -23.78 37.02 38.85
C ASP A 2 -24.48 35.73 38.43
N ASN A 3 -25.15 35.79 37.28
CA ASN A 3 -25.61 34.61 36.55
C ASN A 3 -24.38 33.81 36.15
N LYS A 4 -23.97 32.87 37.01
CA LYS A 4 -23.13 31.74 36.58
C LYS A 4 -23.98 30.93 35.60
N SER A 5 -23.60 31.00 34.34
CA SER A 5 -24.08 30.12 33.27
C SER A 5 -24.10 28.68 33.77
N GLU A 6 -25.28 28.05 33.73
CA GLU A 6 -25.38 26.60 33.88
C GLU A 6 -24.46 25.94 32.83
N PRO A 7 -23.62 24.96 33.21
CA PRO A 7 -22.76 24.29 32.24
C PRO A 7 -23.65 23.59 31.22
N ASN A 8 -23.46 23.96 29.94
CA ASN A 8 -24.11 23.37 28.78
C ASN A 8 -24.18 21.83 28.91
N GLN A 9 -25.38 21.31 29.19
CA GLN A 9 -25.71 19.88 29.18
C GLN A 9 -25.74 19.30 27.74
N LYS A 10 -24.83 19.74 26.86
CA LYS A 10 -24.82 19.35 25.44
C LYS A 10 -24.25 17.96 25.16
N PHE A 11 -23.57 17.34 26.13
CA PHE A 11 -22.79 16.11 25.89
C PHE A 11 -23.10 15.01 26.91
N LYS A 12 -23.10 13.76 26.43
CA LYS A 12 -23.06 12.56 27.28
C LYS A 12 -21.62 12.38 27.78
N TRP A 13 -21.49 12.02 29.06
CA TRP A 13 -20.19 11.89 29.72
C TRP A 13 -19.90 10.42 30.01
N HIS A 14 -18.66 10.01 29.81
CA HIS A 14 -18.12 8.90 30.57
C HIS A 14 -17.73 9.39 31.96
N LEU A 15 -18.13 8.63 32.98
CA LEU A 15 -17.77 8.88 34.35
C LEU A 15 -16.79 7.82 34.82
N TYR A 16 -15.59 8.27 35.19
CA TYR A 16 -14.57 7.45 35.79
C TYR A 16 -14.35 7.84 37.24
N ILE A 17 -14.05 6.85 38.07
CA ILE A 17 -13.87 7.01 39.51
C ILE A 17 -12.49 6.51 39.89
N ARG A 18 -11.79 7.30 40.69
CA ARG A 18 -10.47 6.97 41.24
C ARG A 18 -10.42 7.34 42.71
N THR A 19 -9.62 6.62 43.49
CA THR A 19 -9.25 7.01 44.85
C THR A 19 -7.81 7.42 44.96
N ASP A 20 -7.56 8.41 45.81
CA ASP A 20 -6.23 8.92 46.12
C ASP A 20 -6.22 9.48 47.55
N SER A 21 -5.03 9.75 48.09
CA SER A 21 -4.87 10.50 49.34
C SER A 21 -4.86 12.02 49.12
N HIS A 22 -4.64 12.47 47.88
CA HIS A 22 -4.53 13.88 47.51
C HIS A 22 -5.90 14.50 47.25
N SER A 23 -6.03 15.82 47.47
CA SER A 23 -7.26 16.56 47.20
C SER A 23 -7.47 16.92 45.72
N ALA A 24 -6.43 16.72 44.90
CA ALA A 24 -6.46 16.91 43.46
C ALA A 24 -5.83 15.71 42.77
N ILE A 25 -6.27 15.41 41.54
CA ILE A 25 -5.62 14.38 40.73
C ILE A 25 -4.27 14.91 40.28
N HIS A 26 -3.20 14.26 40.72
CA HIS A 26 -1.91 14.40 40.10
C HIS A 26 -1.69 13.21 39.17
N ALA A 27 -1.00 13.42 38.06
CA ALA A 27 -0.45 12.33 37.27
C ALA A 27 0.61 11.63 38.15
N GLN A 28 0.17 10.73 39.01
CA GLN A 28 1.03 10.02 39.93
C GLN A 28 1.56 8.75 39.29
N GLN A 29 2.84 8.51 39.56
CA GLN A 29 3.46 7.20 39.46
C GLN A 29 2.57 6.18 40.16
N ILE A 30 2.27 5.07 39.50
CA ILE A 30 1.49 4.02 40.14
C ILE A 30 2.44 3.22 41.01
N LEU A 31 2.57 3.63 42.27
CA LEU A 31 3.57 3.15 43.23
C LEU A 31 3.33 1.70 43.71
N ASN A 32 2.18 1.10 43.39
CA ASN A 32 1.72 -0.16 44.01
C ASN A 32 1.79 -1.39 43.10
N TYR A 33 2.33 -1.26 41.89
CA TYR A 33 2.48 -2.41 41.01
C TYR A 33 3.83 -3.09 41.22
N GLN A 34 3.82 -4.41 41.44
CA GLN A 34 5.06 -5.21 41.35
C GLN A 34 5.61 -5.24 39.91
N VAL A 35 4.73 -5.01 38.92
CA VAL A 35 5.04 -5.00 37.48
C VAL A 35 4.25 -3.87 36.79
N THR A 36 4.90 -3.04 35.98
CA THR A 36 4.27 -1.85 35.41
C THR A 36 3.04 -2.19 34.52
N PRO A 37 1.96 -1.38 34.52
CA PRO A 37 0.83 -1.57 33.61
C PRO A 37 1.24 -1.63 32.13
N ALA A 38 2.36 -1.00 31.78
CA ALA A 38 2.97 -1.03 30.45
C ALA A 38 3.41 -2.45 30.03
N GLU A 39 4.04 -3.21 30.93
CA GLU A 39 4.47 -4.60 30.68
C GLU A 39 3.28 -5.54 30.44
N HIS A 40 2.15 -5.30 31.13
CA HIS A 40 0.92 -6.06 30.93
C HIS A 40 0.15 -5.69 29.64
N MET A 41 0.49 -4.57 29.00
CA MET A 41 -0.20 -4.02 27.83
C MET A 41 0.68 -3.94 26.58
N ASN A 42 1.84 -4.59 26.59
CA ASN A 42 2.87 -4.53 25.54
C ASN A 42 3.44 -3.13 25.22
N LEU A 43 3.17 -2.11 26.04
CA LEU A 43 3.64 -0.76 25.80
C LEU A 43 5.20 -0.74 25.89
N SER A 44 5.88 -0.57 24.75
CA SER A 44 7.33 -0.73 24.47
C SER A 44 8.32 -0.81 25.67
N PRO A 45 9.34 -1.69 25.63
CA PRO A 45 10.40 -1.79 26.65
C PRO A 45 11.41 -0.62 26.63
N MET A 46 11.01 0.55 26.13
CA MET A 46 11.83 1.77 26.14
C MET A 46 11.81 2.38 27.54
N SER A 47 12.73 1.95 28.41
CA SER A 47 12.99 2.47 29.77
C SER A 47 11.75 2.61 30.67
N SER A 48 11.74 1.92 31.80
CA SER A 48 10.73 2.08 32.86
C SER A 48 10.39 3.54 33.19
N GLN A 49 11.34 4.47 33.02
CA GLN A 49 11.16 5.91 33.22
C GLN A 49 10.20 6.59 32.21
N ALA A 50 10.11 6.13 30.97
CA ALA A 50 9.18 6.69 29.98
C ALA A 50 7.72 6.38 30.34
N TYR A 51 7.47 5.25 31.04
CA TYR A 51 6.14 4.83 31.44
C TYR A 51 5.73 5.24 32.85
N ILE A 52 6.67 5.37 33.76
CA ILE A 52 6.51 6.11 35.01
C ILE A 52 6.08 7.57 34.72
N ASN A 53 6.41 8.08 33.52
CA ASN A 53 5.96 9.35 32.92
C ASN A 53 4.91 9.18 31.78
N SER A 54 4.27 8.02 31.61
CA SER A 54 3.47 7.68 30.41
C SER A 54 2.20 8.50 30.21
N GLY A 55 1.69 9.17 31.24
CA GLY A 55 0.45 9.94 31.17
C GLY A 55 -0.84 9.13 31.27
N TYR A 56 -0.80 7.79 31.46
CA TYR A 56 -2.01 6.99 31.69
C TYR A 56 -2.48 7.02 33.15
N LEU A 57 -3.78 7.21 33.37
CA LEU A 57 -4.45 7.26 34.67
C LEU A 57 -5.30 6.01 34.90
N SER A 58 -5.02 5.25 35.96
CA SER A 58 -5.86 4.12 36.38
C SER A 58 -7.15 4.60 37.04
N THR A 59 -8.29 4.05 36.61
CA THR A 59 -9.65 4.44 37.03
C THR A 59 -10.64 3.27 36.95
N PHE A 60 -11.88 3.49 37.40
CA PHE A 60 -12.99 2.56 37.28
C PHE A 60 -14.20 3.25 36.65
N GLU A 61 -14.78 2.66 35.62
CA GLU A 61 -15.98 3.23 34.98
C GLU A 61 -17.21 3.11 35.91
N TYR A 62 -17.99 4.18 36.02
CA TYR A 62 -19.28 4.18 36.73
C TYR A 62 -20.38 3.47 35.92
N ALA A 63 -20.18 2.20 35.58
CA ALA A 63 -21.22 1.40 34.96
C ALA A 63 -22.26 0.98 36.03
N LYS A 64 -23.39 1.70 36.12
CA LYS A 64 -24.48 1.43 37.09
C LYS A 64 -24.01 1.39 38.55
N GLY A 65 -23.04 2.23 38.92
CA GLY A 65 -22.48 2.28 40.27
C GLY A 65 -21.40 1.25 40.60
N GLN A 66 -21.09 0.32 39.70
CA GLN A 66 -20.10 -0.74 39.95
C GLN A 66 -18.69 -0.17 40.19
N GLY A 67 -18.25 0.81 39.38
CA GLY A 67 -16.96 1.45 39.58
C GLY A 67 -16.85 2.18 40.92
N LEU A 68 -17.95 2.77 41.42
CA LEU A 68 -17.97 3.41 42.73
C LEU A 68 -17.82 2.38 43.85
N ASP A 69 -18.55 1.26 43.76
CA ASP A 69 -18.45 0.18 44.72
C ASP A 69 -17.05 -0.45 44.73
N ALA A 70 -16.47 -0.69 43.55
CA ALA A 70 -15.11 -1.19 43.39
C ALA A 70 -14.10 -0.28 44.10
N VAL A 71 -14.21 1.03 43.88
CA VAL A 71 -13.33 2.04 44.47
C VAL A 71 -13.51 2.15 45.99
N LEU A 72 -14.75 2.07 46.49
CA LEU A 72 -15.05 2.17 47.93
C LEU A 72 -14.51 0.98 48.75
N ASN A 73 -14.33 -0.18 48.12
CA ASN A 73 -13.79 -1.37 48.75
C ASN A 73 -12.26 -1.29 48.99
N TYR A 74 -11.57 -0.29 48.44
CA TYR A 74 -10.14 -0.09 48.72
C TYR A 74 -9.90 0.42 50.15
N GLY A 75 -8.93 -0.17 50.86
CA GLY A 75 -8.72 0.08 52.29
C GLY A 75 -8.10 1.44 52.64
N ALA A 76 -7.18 1.95 51.82
CA ALA A 76 -6.30 3.07 52.18
C ALA A 76 -6.39 4.25 51.19
N TYR A 77 -7.28 5.20 51.44
CA TYR A 77 -7.39 6.48 50.71
C TYR A 77 -8.21 7.51 51.51
N ASN A 78 -8.02 8.80 51.22
CA ASN A 78 -8.75 9.90 51.86
C ASN A 78 -9.84 10.50 50.97
N ASN A 79 -9.59 10.54 49.65
CA ASN A 79 -10.43 11.22 48.69
C ASN A 79 -10.84 10.29 47.55
N VAL A 80 -12.00 10.59 46.97
CA VAL A 80 -12.55 9.97 45.77
C VAL A 80 -12.68 11.07 44.72
N HIS A 81 -12.18 10.80 43.52
CA HIS A 81 -12.25 11.69 42.38
C HIS A 81 -13.23 11.12 41.36
N PHE A 82 -14.21 11.95 40.99
CA PHE A 82 -15.15 11.71 39.91
C PHE A 82 -14.67 12.50 38.69
N ILE A 83 -14.33 11.78 37.63
CA ILE A 83 -13.73 12.31 36.40
C ILE A 83 -14.77 12.19 35.31
N PHE A 84 -15.32 13.34 34.91
CA PHE A 84 -16.29 13.45 33.83
C PHE A 84 -15.55 13.79 32.54
N LEU A 85 -15.63 12.90 31.55
CA LEU A 85 -15.01 13.07 30.25
C LEU A 85 -16.06 12.98 29.12
N PRO A 86 -16.11 13.93 28.15
CA PRO A 86 -17.14 13.90 27.12
C PRO A 86 -16.96 12.68 26.20
N GLU A 87 -18.01 11.88 26.02
CA GLU A 87 -17.95 10.64 25.21
C GLU A 87 -17.57 10.93 23.75
N THR A 88 -18.03 12.05 23.20
CA THR A 88 -17.86 12.40 21.78
C THR A 88 -16.43 12.70 21.35
N ILE A 89 -15.51 12.92 22.30
CA ILE A 89 -14.10 13.23 22.00
C ILE A 89 -13.17 12.06 22.34
N CYS A 90 -13.69 10.98 22.91
CA CYS A 90 -12.88 9.88 23.41
C CYS A 90 -12.65 8.81 22.35
N GLU A 91 -11.42 8.35 22.23
CA GLU A 91 -11.10 7.15 21.48
C GLU A 91 -11.16 5.92 22.41
N THR A 92 -11.93 4.91 22.05
CA THR A 92 -12.10 3.71 22.89
C THR A 92 -11.34 2.52 22.34
N HIS A 93 -10.51 1.91 23.19
CA HIS A 93 -9.73 0.72 22.90
C HIS A 93 -10.15 -0.42 23.83
N PHE A 94 -10.57 -1.53 23.24
CA PHE A 94 -10.80 -2.77 23.97
C PHE A 94 -9.54 -3.62 23.89
N LEU A 95 -8.79 -3.65 24.98
CA LEU A 95 -7.56 -4.42 25.02
C LEU A 95 -7.89 -5.92 25.06
N THR A 96 -7.15 -6.69 24.26
CA THR A 96 -7.26 -8.15 24.20
C THR A 96 -5.91 -8.76 24.56
N GLY A 97 -5.92 -9.88 25.28
CA GLY A 97 -4.70 -10.55 25.75
C GLY A 97 -4.31 -10.20 27.19
N GLY A 98 -3.25 -10.83 27.69
CA GLY A 98 -2.88 -10.70 29.09
C GLY A 98 -1.57 -11.37 29.48
N THR A 99 -1.33 -11.40 30.79
CA THR A 99 -0.18 -12.01 31.44
C THR A 99 -0.66 -13.04 32.46
N ARG A 100 0.03 -14.16 32.55
CA ARG A 100 -0.31 -15.27 33.44
C ARG A 100 0.94 -15.95 33.98
N GLY A 101 1.14 -15.87 35.29
CA GLY A 101 2.33 -16.34 35.95
C GLY A 101 3.52 -15.40 35.77
N LEU A 102 4.58 -15.68 36.54
CA LEU A 102 5.83 -14.93 36.51
C LEU A 102 6.92 -15.81 35.89
N GLU A 103 7.75 -15.23 35.04
CA GLU A 103 8.97 -15.81 34.51
C GLU A 103 10.18 -14.99 34.94
N LYS A 104 11.35 -15.62 34.92
CA LYS A 104 12.59 -15.02 35.41
C LYS A 104 13.52 -14.81 34.22
N ASP A 105 14.01 -13.58 34.08
CA ASP A 105 15.10 -13.27 33.16
C ASP A 105 16.41 -13.70 33.83
N ASP A 106 17.03 -14.75 33.29
CA ASP A 106 18.28 -15.29 33.83
C ASP A 106 19.47 -14.34 33.62
N GLU A 107 19.40 -13.40 32.67
CA GLU A 107 20.48 -12.43 32.42
C GLU A 107 20.50 -11.30 33.46
N ASN A 108 19.33 -10.80 33.85
CA ASN A 108 19.20 -9.65 34.77
C ASN A 108 18.66 -10.03 36.16
N ASN A 109 18.37 -11.31 36.38
CA ASN A 109 17.78 -11.85 37.61
C ASN A 109 16.44 -11.18 37.97
N THR A 110 15.73 -10.66 36.96
CA THR A 110 14.48 -9.91 37.08
C THR A 110 13.30 -10.86 36.93
N ILE A 111 12.28 -10.72 37.77
CA ILE A 111 11.03 -11.47 37.64
C ILE A 111 10.05 -10.59 36.88
N PHE A 112 9.46 -11.11 35.80
CA PHE A 112 8.51 -10.39 34.97
C PHE A 112 7.31 -11.29 34.61
N PRO A 113 6.14 -10.73 34.26
CA PRO A 113 4.97 -11.53 33.92
C PRO A 113 5.15 -12.24 32.60
N LYS A 114 4.78 -13.52 32.59
CA LYS A 114 4.75 -14.32 31.36
C LYS A 114 3.52 -13.95 30.54
N LYS A 115 3.69 -13.86 29.22
CA LYS A 115 2.58 -13.63 28.28
C LYS A 115 1.59 -14.80 28.31
N ALA A 116 0.29 -14.49 28.41
CA ALA A 116 -0.76 -15.49 28.30
C ALA A 116 -0.87 -16.00 26.85
N GLU A 117 -0.99 -17.31 26.70
CA GLU A 117 -1.06 -17.99 25.40
C GLU A 117 -2.31 -17.55 24.61
N GLY A 118 -2.18 -17.32 23.30
CA GLY A 118 -3.29 -16.87 22.44
C GLY A 118 -3.63 -15.37 22.49
N SER A 119 -2.83 -14.57 23.19
CA SER A 119 -3.01 -13.11 23.26
C SER A 119 -2.54 -12.41 21.96
N ALA A 120 -3.33 -11.49 21.41
CA ALA A 120 -2.90 -10.56 20.37
C ALA A 120 -2.25 -9.33 21.03
N TRP A 121 -0.93 -9.20 20.91
CA TRP A 121 -0.13 -8.16 21.57
C TRP A 121 0.02 -6.91 20.68
N ASP A 122 -1.08 -6.40 20.13
CA ASP A 122 -1.03 -5.18 19.32
C ASP A 122 -1.00 -3.94 20.22
N LEU A 123 0.07 -3.17 20.05
CA LEU A 123 0.31 -1.90 20.74
C LEU A 123 -0.73 -0.86 20.32
N PRO A 124 -1.62 -0.38 21.22
CA PRO A 124 -2.46 0.74 20.87
C PRO A 124 -1.59 1.99 20.66
N VAL A 125 -1.85 2.72 19.57
CA VAL A 125 -1.11 3.96 19.26
C VAL A 125 -1.54 5.04 20.25
N PHE A 126 -0.59 5.60 21.00
CA PHE A 126 -0.86 6.71 21.91
C PHE A 126 -1.18 7.98 21.12
N ASN A 127 -2.33 8.58 21.39
CA ASN A 127 -2.79 9.81 20.78
C ASN A 127 -2.69 10.96 21.80
N THR A 128 -1.79 11.91 21.55
CA THR A 128 -1.54 13.04 22.45
C THR A 128 -2.55 14.18 22.29
N LEU A 129 -3.50 14.10 21.37
CA LEU A 129 -4.39 15.22 21.03
C LEU A 129 -5.80 15.07 21.61
N ILE A 130 -6.26 13.85 21.85
CA ILE A 130 -7.58 13.56 22.41
C ILE A 130 -7.48 12.54 23.54
N PRO A 131 -8.50 12.44 24.42
CA PRO A 131 -8.55 11.39 25.41
C PRO A 131 -8.64 10.00 24.77
N GLN A 132 -7.94 9.03 25.35
CA GLN A 132 -8.06 7.61 24.98
C GLN A 132 -8.49 6.79 26.19
N ILE A 133 -9.44 5.88 26.00
CA ILE A 133 -9.99 5.00 27.02
C ILE A 133 -9.57 3.58 26.71
N PHE A 134 -8.93 2.90 27.66
CA PHE A 134 -8.48 1.52 27.50
C PHE A 134 -9.23 0.62 28.47
N PHE A 135 -10.15 -0.18 27.94
CA PHE A 135 -10.88 -1.18 28.71
C PHE A 135 -10.04 -2.43 28.91
N THR A 136 -9.96 -2.91 30.17
CA THR A 136 -9.18 -4.10 30.55
C THR A 136 -10.05 -5.31 30.92
N SER A 137 -11.36 -5.23 30.69
CA SER A 137 -12.36 -6.22 31.14
C SER A 137 -12.13 -7.64 30.61
N ASN A 138 -11.39 -7.81 29.51
CA ASN A 138 -11.05 -9.11 28.91
C ASN A 138 -9.55 -9.43 28.96
N MET A 139 -8.80 -8.75 29.83
CA MET A 139 -7.36 -9.01 30.01
C MET A 139 -7.10 -9.93 31.20
N GLU A 140 -6.26 -10.94 31.00
CA GLU A 140 -5.64 -11.67 32.11
C GLU A 140 -4.47 -10.83 32.65
N VAL A 141 -4.42 -10.57 33.96
CA VAL A 141 -3.39 -9.70 34.55
C VAL A 141 -2.80 -10.41 35.75
N GLU A 142 -1.52 -10.79 35.64
CA GLU A 142 -0.76 -11.36 36.75
C GLU A 142 -0.34 -10.26 37.71
N LEU A 143 -0.83 -10.30 38.95
CA LEU A 143 -0.55 -9.29 39.98
C LEU A 143 0.31 -9.80 41.14
N GLY A 144 0.83 -11.03 41.03
CA GLY A 144 1.57 -11.67 42.11
C GLY A 144 0.67 -12.19 43.23
N SER A 145 1.28 -12.73 44.29
CA SER A 145 0.62 -13.59 45.28
C SER A 145 -0.29 -12.88 46.29
N MET A 146 -0.44 -11.56 46.25
CA MET A 146 -1.06 -10.77 47.33
C MET A 146 -2.05 -9.69 46.85
N VAL A 147 -2.35 -9.59 45.55
CA VAL A 147 -3.17 -8.48 45.02
C VAL A 147 -4.24 -8.97 44.05
N THR A 148 -5.47 -8.53 44.25
CA THR A 148 -6.59 -8.75 43.33
C THR A 148 -6.91 -7.45 42.59
N ARG A 149 -6.88 -7.47 41.24
CA ARG A 149 -7.51 -6.44 40.41
C ARG A 149 -9.01 -6.68 40.40
N GLY A 150 -9.80 -5.63 40.38
CA GLY A 150 -11.18 -5.74 39.89
C GLY A 150 -11.15 -5.94 38.37
N LEU A 151 -12.00 -6.82 37.84
CA LEU A 151 -12.24 -7.06 36.40
C LEU A 151 -12.80 -5.84 35.64
N GLN A 152 -12.67 -4.63 36.19
CA GLN A 152 -13.42 -3.42 35.81
C GLN A 152 -12.53 -2.17 35.73
N GLU A 153 -11.21 -2.33 35.81
CA GLU A 153 -10.30 -1.19 35.72
C GLU A 153 -10.21 -0.68 34.27
N VAL A 154 -10.19 0.64 34.13
CA VAL A 154 -10.08 1.35 32.87
C VAL A 154 -8.91 2.32 32.98
N LEU A 155 -8.07 2.36 31.95
CA LEU A 155 -6.97 3.31 31.89
C LEU A 155 -7.36 4.48 31.01
N LEU A 156 -7.18 5.70 31.50
CA LEU A 156 -7.35 6.93 30.73
C LEU A 156 -5.99 7.38 30.22
N GLY A 157 -5.80 7.41 28.91
CA GLY A 157 -4.61 7.90 28.25
C GLY A 157 -4.86 9.13 27.39
N GLY A 158 -3.86 9.44 26.57
CA GLY A 158 -3.83 10.65 25.76
C GLY A 158 -3.88 11.91 26.60
N ASN A 159 -4.56 12.93 26.09
CA ASN A 159 -4.65 14.24 26.74
C ASN A 159 -5.94 14.42 27.56
N TRP A 160 -6.38 13.37 28.25
CA TRP A 160 -7.66 13.36 28.97
C TRP A 160 -7.79 14.49 30.01
N SER A 161 -6.69 14.91 30.64
CA SER A 161 -6.69 15.90 31.72
C SER A 161 -7.16 17.28 31.27
N ASP A 162 -6.88 17.64 30.02
CA ASP A 162 -7.23 18.95 29.45
C ASP A 162 -8.74 19.06 29.19
N TYR A 163 -9.44 17.93 29.09
CA TYR A 163 -10.86 17.86 28.77
C TYR A 163 -11.74 17.30 29.89
N ALA A 164 -11.15 16.96 31.04
CA ALA A 164 -11.88 16.36 32.15
C ALA A 164 -12.40 17.42 33.13
N GLN A 165 -13.67 17.30 33.50
CA GLN A 165 -14.22 17.99 34.68
C GLN A 165 -14.13 17.05 35.87
N ILE A 166 -13.45 17.49 36.93
CA ILE A 166 -13.17 16.64 38.08
C ILE A 166 -13.84 17.20 39.32
N ILE A 167 -14.58 16.34 40.03
CA ILE A 167 -15.11 16.63 41.35
C ILE A 167 -14.41 15.72 42.35
N THR A 168 -13.88 16.29 43.43
CA THR A 168 -13.21 15.51 44.48
C THR A 168 -13.95 15.67 45.79
N LEU A 169 -14.23 14.55 46.45
CA LEU A 169 -14.90 14.50 47.75
C LEU A 169 -14.15 13.58 48.70
N SER A 170 -14.32 13.80 50.00
CA SER A 170 -13.77 12.90 51.02
C SER A 170 -14.46 11.54 51.01
N LYS A 171 -13.74 10.49 51.44
CA LYS A 171 -14.27 9.12 51.56
C LYS A 171 -15.60 9.08 52.31
N GLN A 172 -15.67 9.76 53.46
CA GLN A 172 -16.88 9.82 54.29
C GLN A 172 -18.05 10.42 53.50
N LYS A 173 -17.82 11.52 52.77
CA LYS A 173 -18.88 12.18 52.03
C LYS A 173 -19.39 11.34 50.87
N VAL A 174 -18.51 10.61 50.20
CA VAL A 174 -18.91 9.69 49.13
C VAL A 174 -19.72 8.50 49.67
N GLN A 175 -19.39 7.98 50.84
CA GLN A 175 -20.19 6.93 51.48
C GLN A 175 -21.61 7.41 51.82
N GLU A 176 -21.75 8.66 52.31
CA GLU A 176 -23.06 9.28 52.53
C GLU A 176 -23.86 9.37 51.21
N ILE A 177 -23.25 9.89 50.15
CA ILE A 177 -23.89 10.03 48.83
C ILE A 177 -24.27 8.65 48.28
N ARG A 178 -23.39 7.65 48.38
CA ARG A 178 -23.64 6.29 47.89
C ARG A 178 -24.87 5.66 48.57
N SER A 179 -25.03 5.88 49.87
CA SER A 179 -26.19 5.36 50.63
C SER A 179 -27.51 6.03 50.25
N GLN A 180 -27.46 7.23 49.68
CA GLN A 180 -28.62 8.07 49.38
C GLN A 180 -28.95 8.13 47.89
N PHE A 181 -28.07 7.63 47.02
CA PHE A 181 -28.15 7.86 45.58
C PHE A 181 -28.01 6.57 44.76
N THR A 182 -29.02 6.31 43.93
CA THR A 182 -29.08 5.18 42.97
C THR A 182 -29.43 5.66 41.55
N GLY A 183 -29.17 6.93 41.22
CA GLY A 183 -29.50 7.53 39.92
C GLY A 183 -28.41 7.36 38.84
N ASP A 184 -28.72 7.84 37.64
CA ASP A 184 -27.82 7.87 36.47
C ASP A 184 -26.64 8.85 36.64
N GLU A 185 -25.71 8.85 35.67
CA GLU A 185 -24.51 9.69 35.66
C GLU A 185 -24.84 11.19 35.74
N VAL A 186 -25.94 11.61 35.11
CA VAL A 186 -26.35 13.01 35.04
C VAL A 186 -26.87 13.50 36.39
N ALA A 187 -27.72 12.71 37.03
CA ALA A 187 -28.22 13.00 38.36
C ALA A 187 -27.08 12.92 39.40
N LEU A 188 -26.09 12.03 39.22
CA LEU A 188 -24.91 11.97 40.08
C LEU A 188 -24.07 13.24 39.92
N TYR A 189 -23.81 13.70 38.69
CA TYR A 189 -23.10 14.95 38.44
C TYR A 189 -23.78 16.15 39.13
N LYS A 190 -25.11 16.29 38.96
CA LYS A 190 -25.89 17.35 39.62
C LYS A 190 -25.81 17.27 41.15
N ALA A 191 -25.85 16.07 41.71
CA ALA A 191 -25.71 15.89 43.15
C ALA A 191 -24.31 16.29 43.64
N LEU A 192 -23.26 15.85 42.94
CA LEU A 192 -21.87 16.14 43.29
C LEU A 192 -21.54 17.63 43.25
N THR A 193 -22.07 18.37 42.27
CA THR A 193 -21.82 19.82 42.13
C THR A 193 -22.47 20.66 43.23
N THR A 194 -23.44 20.11 43.99
CA THR A 194 -23.96 20.78 45.20
C THR A 194 -22.95 20.82 46.34
N TYR A 195 -21.99 19.88 46.36
CA TYR A 195 -21.01 19.75 47.43
C TYR A 195 -19.69 20.45 47.11
N THR A 196 -19.28 20.47 45.84
CA THR A 196 -17.98 21.04 45.43
C THR A 196 -18.04 21.50 43.97
N ILE A 197 -17.34 22.59 43.67
CA ILE A 197 -17.22 23.12 42.30
C ILE A 197 -16.24 22.22 41.51
N PRO A 198 -16.61 21.73 40.32
CA PRO A 198 -15.69 20.99 39.46
C PRO A 198 -14.44 21.81 39.13
N TYR A 199 -13.29 21.16 39.06
CA TYR A 199 -12.04 21.75 38.58
C TYR A 199 -11.54 21.02 37.33
N ILE A 200 -10.67 21.69 36.58
CA ILE A 200 -9.97 21.11 35.42
C ILE A 200 -8.53 20.87 35.83
N ASN A 201 -7.99 19.69 35.52
CA ASN A 201 -6.61 19.33 35.83
C ASN A 201 -5.68 19.87 34.74
N THR A 202 -5.41 21.18 34.75
CA THR A 202 -4.54 21.80 33.75
C THR A 202 -3.07 21.53 34.08
N SER A 203 -2.46 20.59 33.35
CA SER A 203 -1.03 20.28 33.46
C SER A 203 -0.12 21.27 32.72
N LYS A 204 -0.68 22.21 31.94
CA LYS A 204 0.08 23.13 31.09
C LYS A 204 -0.34 24.60 31.25
N THR A 205 0.67 25.45 31.12
CA THR A 205 0.70 26.92 31.10
C THR A 205 -0.21 27.63 30.08
N GLU A 206 -1.07 26.94 29.35
CA GLU A 206 -2.04 27.57 28.44
C GLU A 206 -3.26 28.10 29.20
N GLN A 207 -3.02 29.09 30.08
CA GLN A 207 -4.03 29.82 30.84
C GLN A 207 -4.93 30.74 29.98
N GLN A 208 -5.00 30.57 28.65
CA GLN A 208 -5.62 31.56 27.75
C GLN A 208 -6.74 31.06 26.83
N LEU A 209 -6.96 29.75 26.68
CA LEU A 209 -8.08 29.23 25.88
C LEU A 209 -9.20 28.78 26.81
N SER A 210 -10.46 29.13 26.47
CA SER A 210 -11.60 28.62 27.21
C SER A 210 -11.71 27.11 27.02
N TYR A 211 -12.19 26.41 28.07
CA TYR A 211 -12.49 24.98 28.03
C TYR A 211 -13.37 24.61 26.83
N ASP A 212 -14.35 25.46 26.50
CA ASP A 212 -15.24 25.26 25.35
C ASP A 212 -14.48 25.24 24.02
N THR A 213 -13.51 26.14 23.82
CA THR A 213 -12.69 26.12 22.60
C THR A 213 -11.86 24.84 22.52
N GLN A 214 -11.25 24.39 23.62
CA GLN A 214 -10.50 23.14 23.64
C GLN A 214 -11.38 21.94 23.29
N LEU A 215 -12.59 21.90 23.85
CA LEU A 215 -13.56 20.84 23.59
C LEU A 215 -14.01 20.82 22.12
N ASP A 216 -14.26 21.98 21.51
CA ASP A 216 -14.54 22.09 20.08
C ASP A 216 -13.37 21.58 19.22
N ARG A 217 -12.12 21.81 19.62
CA ARG A 217 -10.94 21.26 18.91
C ARG A 217 -10.94 19.74 18.94
N ALA A 218 -11.09 19.16 20.13
CA ALA A 218 -11.08 17.71 20.31
C ALA A 218 -12.25 17.05 19.56
N HIS A 219 -13.41 17.71 19.53
CA HIS A 219 -14.57 17.24 18.78
C HIS A 219 -14.29 17.15 17.27
N ASN A 220 -13.68 18.18 16.67
CA ASN A 220 -13.34 18.16 15.25
C ASN A 220 -12.27 17.09 14.92
N ILE A 221 -11.32 16.85 15.82
CA ILE A 221 -10.31 15.79 15.66
C ILE A 221 -10.98 14.41 15.68
N ALA A 222 -11.77 14.15 16.73
CA ALA A 222 -12.48 12.88 16.89
C ALA A 222 -13.42 12.63 15.70
N TRP A 223 -14.22 13.63 15.30
CA TRP A 223 -15.06 13.59 14.11
C TRP A 223 -14.26 13.21 12.86
N TRP A 224 -13.17 13.90 12.55
CA TRP A 224 -12.36 13.61 11.37
C TRP A 224 -11.82 12.17 11.39
N GLN A 225 -11.44 11.65 12.55
CA GLN A 225 -10.95 10.29 12.70
C GLN A 225 -12.04 9.23 12.48
N THR A 226 -13.32 9.53 12.74
CA THR A 226 -14.43 8.61 12.47
C THR A 226 -14.78 8.44 10.98
N LEU A 227 -14.36 9.37 10.13
CA LEU A 227 -14.74 9.37 8.71
C LEU A 227 -13.95 8.33 7.90
N LYS A 228 -14.62 7.71 6.93
CA LYS A 228 -13.94 6.84 5.95
C LYS A 228 -13.12 7.67 4.97
N GLN A 229 -12.11 7.05 4.35
CA GLN A 229 -11.23 7.74 3.40
C GLN A 229 -11.99 8.37 2.22
N GLU A 230 -13.04 7.71 1.71
CA GLU A 230 -13.88 8.22 0.63
C GLU A 230 -14.62 9.51 1.05
N GLU A 231 -15.16 9.53 2.27
CA GLU A 231 -15.85 10.71 2.82
C GLU A 231 -14.88 11.86 3.04
N LYS A 232 -13.68 11.59 3.58
CA LYS A 232 -12.61 12.58 3.73
C LYS A 232 -12.23 13.22 2.40
N ARG A 233 -12.02 12.40 1.36
CA ARG A 233 -11.72 12.87 0.00
C ARG A 233 -12.85 13.72 -0.55
N MET A 234 -14.10 13.32 -0.36
CA MET A 234 -15.26 14.07 -0.83
C MET A 234 -15.40 15.44 -0.13
N ILE A 235 -15.24 15.49 1.20
CA ILE A 235 -15.25 16.75 1.96
C ILE A 235 -14.09 17.65 1.51
N GLY A 236 -12.90 17.07 1.34
CA GLY A 236 -11.73 17.77 0.82
C GLY A 236 -11.96 18.35 -0.58
N PHE A 237 -12.58 17.57 -1.47
CA PHE A 237 -12.96 18.01 -2.81
C PHE A 237 -13.94 19.19 -2.79
N VAL A 238 -15.03 19.10 -2.02
CA VAL A 238 -16.02 20.18 -1.90
C VAL A 238 -15.39 21.43 -1.28
N HIS A 239 -14.54 21.28 -0.26
CA HIS A 239 -13.79 22.38 0.33
C HIS A 239 -12.89 23.07 -0.71
N SER A 240 -12.18 22.28 -1.52
CA SER A 240 -11.30 22.79 -2.58
C SER A 240 -12.08 23.71 -3.52
N ILE A 241 -13.25 23.26 -3.97
CA ILE A 241 -14.08 23.97 -4.93
C ILE A 241 -14.56 25.31 -4.35
N ILE A 242 -15.12 25.27 -3.14
CA ILE A 242 -15.71 26.46 -2.51
C ILE A 242 -14.64 27.51 -2.20
N HIS A 243 -13.47 27.07 -1.72
CA HIS A 243 -12.40 27.98 -1.28
C HIS A 243 -11.32 28.24 -2.33
N HIS A 244 -11.43 27.67 -3.54
CA HIS A 244 -10.38 27.73 -4.58
C HIS A 244 -8.98 27.33 -4.06
N THR A 245 -8.93 26.28 -3.25
CA THR A 245 -7.69 25.78 -2.64
C THR A 245 -7.38 24.36 -3.11
N ILE A 246 -6.11 23.97 -3.05
CA ILE A 246 -5.71 22.58 -3.25
C ILE A 246 -5.97 21.82 -1.94
N TYR A 247 -6.78 20.76 -2.01
CA TYR A 247 -6.95 19.87 -0.88
C TYR A 247 -5.62 19.20 -0.50
N HIS A 248 -5.34 19.25 0.78
CA HIS A 248 -4.33 18.43 1.44
C HIS A 248 -4.97 17.80 2.66
N GLU A 249 -4.53 16.61 3.05
CA GLU A 249 -4.99 15.99 4.28
C GLU A 249 -4.67 16.93 5.46
N PRO A 250 -5.64 17.27 6.32
CA PRO A 250 -5.41 18.20 7.41
C PRO A 250 -4.44 17.59 8.43
N LEU A 251 -3.51 18.42 8.93
CA LEU A 251 -2.79 18.08 10.16
C LEU A 251 -3.79 18.13 11.32
N LEU A 252 -3.79 17.12 12.21
CA LEU A 252 -4.72 17.07 13.35
C LEU A 252 -4.54 18.24 14.33
N THR A 253 -3.39 18.92 14.28
CA THR A 253 -3.11 20.13 15.04
C THR A 253 -3.68 21.40 14.42
N ASP A 254 -4.07 21.39 13.13
CA ASP A 254 -4.66 22.53 12.44
C ASP A 254 -6.17 22.59 12.67
N HIS A 255 -6.53 23.15 13.82
CA HIS A 255 -7.93 23.28 14.22
C HIS A 255 -8.77 24.13 13.26
N ASN A 256 -8.20 25.23 12.74
CA ASN A 256 -8.95 26.12 11.86
C ASN A 256 -9.32 25.39 10.58
N TYR A 257 -8.39 24.61 10.03
CA TYR A 257 -8.67 23.83 8.84
C TYR A 257 -9.68 22.71 9.11
N LEU A 258 -9.52 21.95 10.21
CA LEU A 258 -10.51 20.93 10.61
C LEU A 258 -11.91 21.51 10.83
N SER A 259 -12.01 22.69 11.43
CA SER A 259 -13.29 23.39 11.63
C SER A 259 -13.92 23.83 10.31
N ALA A 260 -13.12 24.26 9.34
CA ALA A 260 -13.60 24.57 8.00
C ALA A 260 -14.14 23.30 7.31
N LEU A 261 -13.41 22.18 7.40
CA LEU A 261 -13.84 20.88 6.86
C LEU A 261 -15.13 20.38 7.53
N ALA A 262 -15.27 20.52 8.84
CA ALA A 262 -16.51 20.19 9.56
C ALA A 262 -17.69 21.04 9.07
N SER A 263 -17.47 22.34 8.87
CA SER A 263 -18.49 23.25 8.31
C SER A 263 -18.90 22.85 6.89
N ILE A 264 -17.93 22.45 6.06
CA ILE A 264 -18.17 21.95 4.70
C ILE A 264 -18.95 20.63 4.73
N SER A 265 -18.63 19.72 5.65
CA SER A 265 -19.37 18.48 5.82
C SER A 265 -20.83 18.73 6.19
N ALA A 266 -21.08 19.61 7.16
CA ALA A 266 -22.43 20.01 7.55
C ALA A 266 -23.20 20.64 6.37
N TYR A 267 -22.55 21.54 5.63
CA TYR A 267 -23.13 22.16 4.43
C TYR A 267 -23.45 21.12 3.36
N LYS A 268 -22.51 20.22 3.03
CA LYS A 268 -22.71 19.11 2.10
C LYS A 268 -23.90 18.23 2.52
N ASN A 269 -23.96 17.81 3.78
CA ASN A 269 -25.03 16.94 4.27
C ASN A 269 -26.39 17.64 4.21
N LYS A 270 -26.44 18.95 4.48
CA LYS A 270 -27.63 19.77 4.27
C LYS A 270 -28.06 19.73 2.80
N LEU A 271 -27.13 19.98 1.87
CA LEU A 271 -27.43 19.94 0.43
C LEU A 271 -27.91 18.55 -0.03
N GLU A 272 -27.31 17.47 0.47
CA GLU A 272 -27.75 16.10 0.16
C GLU A 272 -29.15 15.79 0.69
N SER A 273 -29.52 16.38 1.83
CA SER A 273 -30.88 16.24 2.37
C SER A 273 -31.93 17.02 1.59
N GLU A 274 -31.57 18.22 1.10
CA GLU A 274 -32.46 19.08 0.30
C GLU A 274 -32.55 18.59 -1.17
N TYR A 275 -31.45 18.06 -1.71
CA TYR A 275 -31.29 17.65 -3.10
C TYR A 275 -30.60 16.28 -3.19
N PRO A 276 -31.33 15.16 -3.05
CA PRO A 276 -30.73 13.81 -2.99
C PRO A 276 -29.83 13.44 -4.18
N LEU A 277 -30.10 13.98 -5.38
CA LEU A 277 -29.30 13.72 -6.59
C LEU A 277 -27.96 14.45 -6.60
N ILE A 278 -27.73 15.43 -5.72
CA ILE A 278 -26.46 16.16 -5.65
C ILE A 278 -25.29 15.27 -5.30
N LYS A 279 -25.53 14.19 -4.56
CA LYS A 279 -24.49 13.22 -4.24
C LYS A 279 -23.87 12.61 -5.51
N ASN A 280 -24.72 12.24 -6.47
CA ASN A 280 -24.26 11.70 -7.75
C ASN A 280 -23.48 12.74 -8.55
N TYR A 281 -23.91 13.99 -8.49
CA TYR A 281 -23.21 15.10 -9.13
C TYR A 281 -21.82 15.33 -8.52
N PHE A 282 -21.71 15.38 -7.19
CA PHE A 282 -20.41 15.51 -6.51
C PHE A 282 -19.48 14.34 -6.81
N GLN A 283 -20.00 13.11 -6.84
CA GLN A 283 -19.23 11.95 -7.23
C GLN A 283 -18.70 12.06 -8.67
N ALA A 284 -19.58 12.36 -9.63
CA ALA A 284 -19.18 12.50 -11.04
C ALA A 284 -18.14 13.61 -11.21
N ALA A 285 -18.31 14.74 -10.52
CA ALA A 285 -17.38 15.87 -10.56
C ALA A 285 -16.02 15.53 -9.93
N GLN A 286 -16.00 14.78 -8.83
CA GLN A 286 -14.76 14.31 -8.20
C GLN A 286 -14.01 13.36 -9.14
N GLU A 287 -14.71 12.41 -9.78
CA GLU A 287 -14.14 11.52 -10.78
C GLU A 287 -13.53 12.31 -11.97
N THR A 288 -14.24 13.35 -12.46
CA THR A 288 -13.70 14.23 -13.51
C THR A 288 -12.40 14.89 -13.07
N GLN A 289 -12.38 15.43 -11.86
CA GLN A 289 -11.22 16.11 -11.31
C GLN A 289 -10.03 15.16 -11.15
N ASP A 290 -10.26 13.93 -10.69
CA ASP A 290 -9.22 12.91 -10.53
C ASP A 290 -8.64 12.48 -11.89
N LEU A 291 -9.47 12.36 -12.93
CA LEU A 291 -9.00 12.08 -14.30
C LEU A 291 -8.18 13.23 -14.87
N LEU A 292 -8.62 14.48 -14.67
CA LEU A 292 -7.87 15.67 -15.11
C LEU A 292 -6.53 15.81 -14.38
N LEU A 293 -6.48 15.51 -13.08
CA LEU A 293 -5.24 15.48 -12.31
C LEU A 293 -4.25 14.45 -12.87
N GLN A 294 -4.73 13.25 -13.20
CA GLN A 294 -3.90 12.21 -13.82
C GLN A 294 -3.39 12.66 -15.20
N LEU A 295 -4.25 13.24 -16.04
CA LEU A 295 -3.86 13.77 -17.34
C LEU A 295 -2.85 14.93 -17.23
N ALA A 296 -3.03 15.81 -16.24
CA ALA A 296 -2.11 16.91 -15.96
C ALA A 296 -0.72 16.44 -15.54
N SER A 297 -0.59 15.23 -14.98
CA SER A 297 0.71 14.63 -14.68
C SER A 297 1.50 14.25 -15.95
N PHE A 298 0.82 14.03 -17.07
CA PHE A 298 1.45 13.77 -18.37
C PHE A 298 1.74 15.05 -19.14
N TYR A 299 0.79 15.99 -19.16
CA TYR A 299 0.89 17.22 -19.94
C TYR A 299 0.28 18.42 -19.21
N THR A 300 1.00 19.53 -19.17
CA THR A 300 0.57 20.76 -18.48
C THR A 300 -0.67 21.41 -19.09
N MET A 301 -1.04 21.07 -20.33
CA MET A 301 -2.22 21.61 -21.01
C MET A 301 -3.54 21.32 -20.27
N TYR A 302 -3.59 20.24 -19.48
CA TYR A 302 -4.78 19.88 -18.69
C TYR A 302 -4.99 20.73 -17.44
N HIS A 303 -4.02 21.55 -17.02
CA HIS A 303 -4.22 22.49 -15.92
C HIS A 303 -5.30 23.53 -16.22
N HIS A 304 -5.45 23.95 -17.48
CA HIS A 304 -6.47 24.92 -17.85
C HIS A 304 -7.91 24.35 -17.80
N PRO A 305 -8.23 23.19 -18.43
CA PRO A 305 -9.50 22.50 -18.24
C PRO A 305 -9.84 22.22 -16.76
N GLN A 306 -8.83 21.86 -15.96
CA GLN A 306 -8.99 21.65 -14.52
C GLN A 306 -9.47 22.92 -13.80
N GLN A 307 -8.85 24.08 -14.07
CA GLN A 307 -9.29 25.37 -13.50
C GLN A 307 -10.68 25.77 -13.96
N LEU A 308 -11.01 25.53 -15.24
CA LEU A 308 -12.34 25.82 -15.78
C LEU A 308 -13.42 24.97 -15.11
N LEU A 309 -13.18 23.66 -14.91
CA LEU A 309 -14.07 22.78 -14.18
C LEU A 309 -14.28 23.29 -12.75
N PHE A 310 -13.19 23.63 -12.04
CA PHE A 310 -13.26 24.20 -10.69
C PHE A 310 -14.15 25.46 -10.62
N ASN A 311 -13.98 26.38 -11.56
CA ASN A 311 -14.77 27.60 -11.63
C ASN A 311 -16.25 27.32 -11.94
N GLN A 312 -16.54 26.33 -12.78
CA GLN A 312 -17.90 25.91 -13.09
C GLN A 312 -18.57 25.25 -11.88
N LEU A 313 -17.88 24.31 -11.22
CA LEU A 313 -18.36 23.64 -10.02
C LEU A 313 -18.62 24.64 -8.89
N ASN A 314 -17.72 25.61 -8.68
CA ASN A 314 -17.93 26.62 -7.64
C ASN A 314 -19.16 27.49 -7.93
N LYS A 315 -19.30 27.96 -9.18
CA LYS A 315 -20.51 28.71 -9.60
C LYS A 315 -21.78 27.89 -9.42
N PHE A 316 -21.72 26.60 -9.74
CA PHE A 316 -22.85 25.69 -9.58
C PHE A 316 -23.25 25.54 -8.10
N ILE A 317 -22.28 25.26 -7.22
CA ILE A 317 -22.46 25.12 -5.75
C ILE A 317 -23.00 26.40 -5.11
N THR A 318 -22.46 27.56 -5.50
CA THR A 318 -22.84 28.85 -4.91
C THR A 318 -24.18 29.40 -5.41
N ALA A 319 -24.67 28.98 -6.58
CA ALA A 319 -25.96 29.38 -7.14
C ALA A 319 -27.18 28.61 -6.58
N ASN A 320 -27.10 28.16 -5.33
CA ASN A 320 -27.97 27.16 -4.66
C ASN A 320 -29.50 27.36 -4.81
N SER A 321 -29.98 28.55 -5.16
CA SER A 321 -31.41 28.87 -5.29
C SER A 321 -32.07 28.35 -6.57
N LEU A 322 -31.32 27.73 -7.49
CA LEU A 322 -31.79 27.33 -8.83
C LEU A 322 -31.75 25.81 -9.08
N TRP A 323 -31.49 25.01 -8.05
CA TRP A 323 -31.38 23.57 -8.24
C TRP A 323 -32.76 22.92 -8.30
N ASP A 324 -33.00 22.21 -9.39
CA ASP A 324 -34.08 21.24 -9.52
C ASP A 324 -33.50 19.88 -9.95
N ASN A 325 -34.33 18.83 -9.82
CA ASN A 325 -33.90 17.47 -10.17
C ASN A 325 -33.53 17.33 -11.65
N GLN A 326 -34.12 18.12 -12.54
CA GLN A 326 -33.85 18.05 -13.98
C GLN A 326 -32.48 18.66 -14.31
N LEU A 327 -32.15 19.81 -13.73
CA LEU A 327 -30.84 20.44 -13.85
C LEU A 327 -29.74 19.53 -13.31
N LEU A 328 -29.91 18.98 -12.09
CA LEU A 328 -28.93 18.07 -11.48
C LEU A 328 -28.72 16.81 -12.32
N THR A 329 -29.80 16.22 -12.84
CA THR A 329 -29.71 15.05 -13.72
C THR A 329 -28.95 15.38 -15.01
N ASN A 330 -29.26 16.51 -15.63
CA ASN A 330 -28.61 16.95 -16.87
C ASN A 330 -27.11 17.21 -16.66
N GLU A 331 -26.74 17.92 -15.60
CA GLU A 331 -25.34 18.21 -15.29
C GLU A 331 -24.56 16.95 -14.90
N CYS A 332 -25.18 16.03 -14.15
CA CYS A 332 -24.60 14.72 -13.86
C CYS A 332 -24.34 13.91 -15.13
N ASN A 333 -25.31 13.87 -16.06
CA ASN A 333 -25.15 13.17 -17.34
C ASN A 333 -24.01 13.77 -18.19
N LYS A 334 -23.89 15.10 -18.23
CA LYS A 334 -22.78 15.77 -18.93
C LYS A 334 -21.43 15.39 -18.34
N LEU A 335 -21.29 15.39 -17.01
CA LEU A 335 -20.05 14.99 -16.34
C LEU A 335 -19.73 13.50 -16.58
N GLN A 336 -20.73 12.62 -16.57
CA GLN A 336 -20.52 11.19 -16.86
C GLN A 336 -20.02 10.96 -18.29
N VAL A 337 -20.62 11.63 -19.28
CA VAL A 337 -20.11 11.59 -20.66
C VAL A 337 -18.69 12.12 -20.73
N TYR A 338 -18.37 13.19 -19.99
CA TYR A 338 -17.02 13.72 -19.94
C TYR A 338 -16.01 12.75 -19.32
N ASN A 339 -16.38 12.09 -18.22
CA ASN A 339 -15.54 11.09 -17.54
C ASN A 339 -15.20 9.93 -18.48
N GLN A 340 -16.16 9.46 -19.28
CA GLN A 340 -15.93 8.42 -20.28
C GLN A 340 -14.88 8.86 -21.30
N ARG A 341 -14.97 10.11 -21.78
CA ARG A 341 -14.03 10.67 -22.76
C ARG A 341 -12.63 10.86 -22.18
N LEU A 342 -12.53 11.46 -20.99
CA LEU A 342 -11.26 11.62 -20.27
C LEU A 342 -10.61 10.26 -19.97
N SER A 343 -11.40 9.23 -19.67
CA SER A 343 -10.90 7.88 -19.44
C SER A 343 -10.28 7.27 -20.71
N SER A 344 -10.94 7.45 -21.87
CA SER A 344 -10.40 7.02 -23.16
C SER A 344 -9.12 7.77 -23.53
N GLU A 345 -9.09 9.09 -23.31
CA GLU A 345 -7.93 9.95 -23.53
C GLU A 345 -6.76 9.58 -22.60
N LEU A 346 -7.04 9.31 -21.32
CA LEU A 346 -6.04 8.85 -20.35
C LEU A 346 -5.42 7.51 -20.79
N ARG A 347 -6.26 6.56 -21.23
CA ARG A 347 -5.79 5.28 -21.75
C ARG A 347 -4.90 5.46 -22.98
N PHE A 348 -5.30 6.36 -23.89
CA PHE A 348 -4.50 6.71 -25.06
C PHE A 348 -3.12 7.28 -24.64
N TRP A 349 -3.08 8.24 -23.71
CA TRP A 349 -1.81 8.84 -23.26
C TRP A 349 -0.89 7.86 -22.54
N ILE A 350 -1.44 6.92 -21.77
CA ILE A 350 -0.65 5.84 -21.16
C ILE A 350 0.01 4.98 -22.24
N THR A 351 -0.75 4.58 -23.28
CA THR A 351 -0.21 3.85 -24.44
C THR A 351 0.82 4.71 -25.20
N TYR A 352 0.54 6.00 -25.40
CA TYR A 352 1.46 6.93 -26.06
C TYR A 352 2.78 7.03 -25.31
N LYS A 353 2.79 7.14 -23.98
CA LYS A 353 4.04 7.18 -23.20
C LYS A 353 4.86 5.89 -23.32
N ASN A 354 4.20 4.75 -23.44
CA ASN A 354 4.88 3.47 -23.72
C ASN A 354 5.51 3.43 -25.13
N PHE A 355 4.87 4.10 -26.09
CA PHE A 355 5.36 4.31 -27.45
C PHE A 355 6.52 5.31 -27.50
N GLU A 356 6.42 6.46 -26.83
CA GLU A 356 7.45 7.51 -26.80
C GLU A 356 8.77 6.96 -26.26
N ALA A 357 8.70 6.09 -25.24
CA ALA A 357 9.86 5.39 -24.69
C ALA A 357 10.62 4.50 -25.69
N LEU A 358 10.05 4.21 -26.87
CA LEU A 358 10.76 3.48 -27.93
C LEU A 358 11.85 4.32 -28.58
N ASN A 359 11.78 5.66 -28.54
CA ASN A 359 12.68 6.56 -29.29
C ASN A 359 12.77 6.16 -30.78
N LEU A 360 11.63 6.10 -31.45
CA LEU A 360 11.54 5.84 -32.90
C LEU A 360 11.80 7.13 -33.68
N SER A 361 12.37 7.03 -34.88
CA SER A 361 12.47 8.16 -35.81
C SER A 361 11.08 8.57 -36.31
N GLU A 362 10.93 9.81 -36.80
CA GLU A 362 9.65 10.29 -37.31
C GLU A 362 9.11 9.42 -38.46
N GLU A 363 9.99 8.87 -39.29
CA GLU A 363 9.64 7.95 -40.38
C GLU A 363 9.14 6.59 -39.86
N GLU A 364 9.82 6.00 -38.88
CA GLU A 364 9.40 4.75 -38.23
C GLU A 364 8.02 4.91 -37.56
N ILE A 365 7.79 6.07 -36.93
CA ILE A 365 6.52 6.40 -36.28
C ILE A 365 5.39 6.45 -37.31
N ARG A 366 5.57 7.18 -38.41
CA ARG A 366 4.56 7.31 -39.47
C ARG A 366 4.27 5.98 -40.15
N LEU A 367 5.27 5.11 -40.28
CA LEU A 367 5.13 3.80 -40.90
C LEU A 367 4.35 2.81 -40.02
N HIS A 368 4.64 2.79 -38.71
CA HIS A 368 4.15 1.75 -37.81
C HIS A 368 2.92 2.17 -36.99
N PHE A 369 2.76 3.47 -36.74
CA PHE A 369 1.75 4.06 -35.87
C PHE A 369 1.12 5.36 -36.44
N PRO A 370 0.65 5.37 -37.71
CA PRO A 370 0.05 6.58 -38.29
C PRO A 370 -1.18 7.08 -37.51
N GLU A 371 -1.93 6.18 -36.88
CA GLU A 371 -3.13 6.51 -36.11
C GLU A 371 -2.77 7.30 -34.85
N ILE A 372 -1.66 6.96 -34.20
CA ILE A 372 -1.20 7.63 -32.98
C ILE A 372 -0.78 9.07 -33.28
N VAL A 373 -0.05 9.29 -34.38
CA VAL A 373 0.35 10.65 -34.82
C VAL A 373 -0.88 11.52 -35.08
N TYR A 374 -1.88 10.96 -35.76
CA TYR A 374 -3.14 11.64 -36.03
C TYR A 374 -3.86 12.09 -34.75
N PHE A 375 -4.00 11.19 -33.77
CA PHE A 375 -4.68 11.52 -32.52
C PHE A 375 -3.92 12.50 -31.65
N VAL A 376 -2.58 12.41 -31.55
CA VAL A 376 -1.78 13.40 -30.80
C VAL A 376 -2.02 14.81 -31.36
N GLN A 377 -1.90 14.97 -32.68
CA GLN A 377 -2.09 16.29 -33.31
C GLN A 377 -3.50 16.84 -33.10
N ARG A 378 -4.52 15.99 -33.23
CA ARG A 378 -5.91 16.42 -33.01
C ARG A 378 -6.19 16.75 -31.54
N ILE A 379 -5.72 15.95 -30.58
CA ILE A 379 -5.91 16.21 -29.15
C ILE A 379 -5.22 17.53 -28.77
N GLU A 380 -3.95 17.73 -29.15
CA GLU A 380 -3.24 18.98 -28.85
C GLU A 380 -3.95 20.20 -29.45
N THR A 381 -4.50 20.07 -30.66
CA THR A 381 -5.24 21.15 -31.32
C THR A 381 -6.57 21.45 -30.61
N SER A 382 -7.30 20.41 -30.20
CA SER A 382 -8.56 20.54 -29.45
C SER A 382 -8.35 21.20 -28.08
N GLN A 383 -7.31 20.77 -27.35
CA GLN A 383 -6.96 21.32 -26.03
C GLN A 383 -6.49 22.78 -26.10
N LYS A 384 -5.76 23.19 -27.15
CA LYS A 384 -5.31 24.59 -27.33
C LYS A 384 -6.46 25.56 -27.67
N ASN A 385 -7.51 25.07 -28.31
CA ASN A 385 -8.64 25.90 -28.77
C ASN A 385 -9.85 25.90 -27.82
N ALA A 386 -9.80 25.12 -26.73
CA ALA A 386 -10.88 25.00 -25.78
C ALA A 386 -11.05 26.26 -24.93
N SER A 387 -12.14 27.00 -25.14
CA SER A 387 -12.54 28.15 -24.32
C SER A 387 -13.43 27.78 -23.13
N THR A 388 -14.01 26.57 -23.11
CA THR A 388 -14.72 25.97 -21.97
C THR A 388 -14.54 24.44 -21.94
N VAL A 389 -14.73 23.81 -20.78
CA VAL A 389 -14.76 22.33 -20.63
C VAL A 389 -15.92 21.71 -21.42
N LEU A 390 -17.02 22.45 -21.60
CA LEU A 390 -18.17 22.03 -22.38
C LEU A 390 -17.93 22.11 -23.90
N ASN A 391 -17.06 23.00 -24.37
CA ASN A 391 -16.66 23.04 -25.78
C ASN A 391 -15.78 21.83 -26.15
N LEU A 392 -15.05 21.25 -25.19
CA LEU A 392 -14.38 19.94 -25.34
C LEU A 392 -15.40 18.77 -25.38
N LEU A 393 -16.60 18.96 -24.81
CA LEU A 393 -17.70 18.01 -24.89
C LEU A 393 -18.47 18.07 -26.23
N GLU A 394 -18.41 19.18 -26.95
CA GLU A 394 -19.09 19.33 -28.25
C GLU A 394 -18.29 18.77 -29.43
N ASP A 395 -16.96 18.63 -29.31
CA ASP A 395 -16.11 17.97 -30.32
C ASP A 395 -16.18 16.43 -30.18
N SER A 396 -17.39 15.87 -30.21
CA SER A 396 -17.69 14.46 -29.92
C SER A 396 -16.92 13.48 -30.80
N ASN A 397 -16.66 13.87 -32.05
CA ASN A 397 -16.10 12.97 -33.06
C ASN A 397 -14.70 12.45 -32.68
N ILE A 398 -13.84 13.28 -32.07
CA ILE A 398 -12.47 12.83 -31.75
C ILE A 398 -12.45 11.77 -30.65
N PHE A 399 -13.34 11.88 -29.66
CA PHE A 399 -13.37 10.96 -28.52
C PHE A 399 -14.09 9.66 -28.85
N ASP A 400 -15.10 9.73 -29.71
CA ASP A 400 -15.75 8.56 -30.26
C ASP A 400 -14.77 7.78 -31.15
N GLU A 401 -13.97 8.48 -31.97
CA GLU A 401 -12.88 7.90 -32.75
C GLU A 401 -11.77 7.30 -31.84
N LEU A 402 -11.39 7.97 -30.75
CA LEU A 402 -10.42 7.44 -29.76
C LEU A 402 -10.94 6.19 -29.06
N ALA A 403 -12.23 6.16 -28.70
CA ALA A 403 -12.85 5.01 -28.04
C ALA A 403 -12.90 3.78 -28.96
N GLN A 404 -12.96 4.00 -30.27
CA GLN A 404 -12.91 2.95 -31.30
C GLN A 404 -11.49 2.51 -31.63
N LEU A 405 -10.46 3.26 -31.23
CA LEU A 405 -9.07 2.90 -31.47
C LEU A 405 -8.72 1.62 -30.69
N ASP A 406 -8.24 0.62 -31.41
CA ASP A 406 -7.76 -0.62 -30.79
C ASP A 406 -6.37 -0.42 -30.15
N LEU A 407 -6.38 0.19 -28.98
CA LEU A 407 -5.19 0.42 -28.16
C LEU A 407 -4.50 -0.89 -27.75
N ASN A 408 -5.21 -2.03 -27.72
CA ASN A 408 -4.59 -3.32 -27.41
C ASN A 408 -3.68 -3.76 -28.56
N THR A 409 -4.10 -3.56 -29.80
CA THR A 409 -3.27 -3.80 -30.98
C THR A 409 -2.06 -2.87 -30.99
N THR A 410 -2.23 -1.58 -30.67
CA THR A 410 -1.11 -0.63 -30.54
C THR A 410 -0.12 -1.06 -29.46
N ASP A 411 -0.58 -1.43 -28.27
CA ASP A 411 0.27 -1.91 -27.17
C ASP A 411 1.05 -3.18 -27.58
N ARG A 412 0.41 -4.10 -28.32
CA ARG A 412 1.07 -5.30 -28.85
C ARG A 412 2.13 -4.95 -29.90
N LYS A 413 1.86 -4.03 -30.82
CA LYS A 413 2.84 -3.51 -31.79
C LYS A 413 4.04 -2.88 -31.06
N VAL A 414 3.80 -2.04 -30.05
CA VAL A 414 4.85 -1.45 -29.21
C VAL A 414 5.72 -2.54 -28.58
N LYS A 415 5.11 -3.57 -27.98
CA LYS A 415 5.85 -4.70 -27.40
C LYS A 415 6.63 -5.50 -28.44
N ALA A 416 6.05 -5.77 -29.61
CA ALA A 416 6.74 -6.46 -30.70
C ALA A 416 7.99 -5.71 -31.17
N ILE A 417 7.90 -4.38 -31.34
CA ILE A 417 9.06 -3.54 -31.70
C ILE A 417 10.11 -3.53 -30.59
N LYS A 418 9.73 -3.50 -29.30
CA LYS A 418 10.68 -3.65 -28.18
C LYS A 418 11.44 -4.96 -28.28
N ILE A 419 10.74 -6.07 -28.52
CA ILE A 419 11.36 -7.38 -28.64
C ILE A 419 12.29 -7.42 -29.87
N GLN A 420 11.87 -6.86 -31.00
CA GLN A 420 12.71 -6.77 -32.19
C GLN A 420 14.01 -6.00 -31.92
N ARG A 421 13.95 -4.83 -31.28
CA ARG A 421 15.14 -4.06 -30.89
C ARG A 421 16.00 -4.78 -29.86
N SER A 422 15.39 -5.45 -28.88
CA SER A 422 16.07 -6.27 -27.86
C SER A 422 16.90 -7.38 -28.51
N ILE A 423 16.32 -8.10 -29.47
CA ILE A 423 16.97 -9.20 -30.17
C ILE A 423 18.05 -8.70 -31.15
N LEU A 424 17.84 -7.57 -31.81
CA LEU A 424 18.91 -6.95 -32.61
C LEU A 424 20.07 -6.47 -31.72
N GLY A 425 19.77 -5.91 -30.54
CA GLY A 425 20.77 -5.47 -29.57
C GLY A 425 21.54 -6.61 -28.90
N SER A 426 20.97 -7.83 -28.83
CA SER A 426 21.61 -8.99 -28.21
C SER A 426 22.74 -9.59 -29.06
N GLN A 427 22.83 -9.24 -30.35
CA GLN A 427 23.81 -9.83 -31.28
C GLN A 427 25.24 -9.70 -30.77
N LYS A 428 25.62 -8.51 -30.29
CA LYS A 428 26.96 -8.25 -29.76
C LYS A 428 27.27 -9.11 -28.51
N ILE A 429 26.29 -9.25 -27.62
CA ILE A 429 26.42 -10.03 -26.38
C ILE A 429 26.58 -11.52 -26.70
N VAL A 430 25.78 -12.03 -27.64
CA VAL A 430 25.84 -13.41 -28.10
C VAL A 430 27.17 -13.70 -28.80
N HIS A 431 27.65 -12.79 -29.66
CA HIS A 431 28.94 -12.96 -30.33
C HIS A 431 30.10 -12.98 -29.34
N GLN A 432 30.15 -12.03 -28.40
CA GLN A 432 31.17 -11.99 -27.35
C GLN A 432 31.17 -13.28 -26.51
N PHE A 433 29.98 -13.77 -26.13
CA PHE A 433 29.84 -15.04 -25.41
C PHE A 433 30.37 -16.22 -26.21
N CYS A 434 29.99 -16.34 -27.48
CA CYS A 434 30.41 -17.46 -28.31
C CYS A 434 31.92 -17.44 -28.56
N ASP A 435 32.50 -16.25 -28.73
CA ASP A 435 33.94 -16.09 -28.94
C ASP A 435 34.74 -16.45 -27.67
N GLU A 436 34.22 -16.15 -26.47
CA GLU A 436 34.81 -16.57 -25.18
C GLU A 436 34.78 -18.10 -24.98
N LEU A 437 33.71 -18.77 -25.41
CA LEU A 437 33.60 -20.24 -25.33
C LEU A 437 34.42 -20.98 -26.38
N ASN A 438 34.67 -20.38 -27.55
CA ASN A 438 35.45 -20.98 -28.63
C ASN A 438 36.92 -21.24 -28.25
N ILE A 439 37.42 -20.60 -27.19
CA ILE A 439 38.77 -20.80 -26.66
C ILE A 439 38.94 -22.23 -26.09
N PHE A 440 37.86 -22.86 -25.65
CA PHE A 440 37.89 -24.21 -25.10
C PHE A 440 37.71 -25.26 -26.21
N ARG A 441 38.72 -26.11 -26.43
CA ARG A 441 38.62 -27.30 -27.31
C ARG A 441 37.77 -28.41 -26.68
N THR A 442 36.52 -28.09 -26.32
CA THR A 442 35.56 -28.99 -25.67
C THR A 442 34.26 -29.04 -26.49
N PRO A 443 33.34 -30.00 -26.23
CA PRO A 443 32.02 -30.04 -26.89
C PRO A 443 31.19 -28.74 -26.74
N VAL A 444 31.55 -27.86 -25.81
CA VAL A 444 30.90 -26.56 -25.56
C VAL A 444 31.14 -25.56 -26.70
N ASN A 445 32.22 -25.70 -27.48
CA ASN A 445 32.49 -24.87 -28.67
C ASN A 445 31.40 -25.08 -29.75
N TYR A 446 30.92 -26.31 -29.94
CA TYR A 446 29.84 -26.61 -30.88
C TYR A 446 28.51 -25.96 -30.46
N LEU A 447 28.25 -25.86 -29.16
CA LEU A 447 27.11 -25.15 -28.61
C LEU A 447 27.20 -23.65 -28.90
N ALA A 448 28.37 -23.06 -28.73
CA ALA A 448 28.64 -21.66 -29.03
C ALA A 448 28.49 -21.35 -30.53
N LEU A 449 29.06 -22.19 -31.40
CA LEU A 449 28.97 -22.03 -32.85
C LEU A 449 27.52 -22.16 -33.34
N TRP A 450 26.78 -23.17 -32.86
CA TRP A 450 25.38 -23.31 -33.21
C TRP A 450 24.55 -22.13 -32.71
N PHE A 451 24.78 -21.65 -31.48
CA PHE A 451 24.01 -20.53 -30.93
C PHE A 451 24.25 -19.22 -31.71
N LYS A 452 25.50 -18.98 -32.12
CA LYS A 452 25.86 -17.87 -33.02
C LYS A 452 25.11 -17.97 -34.34
N ASN A 453 25.13 -19.16 -34.97
CA ASN A 453 24.43 -19.42 -36.23
C ASN A 453 22.91 -19.32 -36.09
N PHE A 454 22.31 -19.86 -35.03
CA PHE A 454 20.88 -19.70 -34.75
C PHE A 454 20.50 -18.22 -34.60
N HIS A 455 21.32 -17.42 -33.92
CA HIS A 455 21.02 -16.00 -33.76
C HIS A 455 21.12 -15.22 -35.08
N ASP A 456 22.23 -15.36 -35.80
CA ASP A 456 22.55 -14.57 -36.99
C ASP A 456 21.77 -15.00 -38.23
N THR A 457 21.57 -16.31 -38.39
CA THR A 457 21.01 -16.89 -39.62
C THR A 457 19.52 -17.17 -39.50
N TYR A 458 18.97 -17.22 -38.28
CA TYR A 458 17.57 -17.52 -38.05
C TYR A 458 16.86 -16.42 -37.26
N ALA A 459 17.22 -16.18 -36.00
CA ALA A 459 16.43 -15.29 -35.15
C ALA A 459 16.37 -13.84 -35.65
N ILE A 460 17.51 -13.28 -36.09
CA ILE A 460 17.56 -11.91 -36.64
C ILE A 460 16.81 -11.82 -37.98
N PRO A 461 17.12 -12.63 -39.01
CA PRO A 461 16.39 -12.58 -40.28
C PRO A 461 14.90 -12.84 -40.12
N TYR A 462 14.52 -13.79 -39.26
CA TYR A 462 13.12 -14.14 -39.03
C TYR A 462 12.32 -12.97 -38.47
N ILE A 463 12.88 -12.23 -37.51
CA ILE A 463 12.21 -11.06 -36.92
C ILE A 463 12.23 -9.86 -37.87
N LEU A 464 13.31 -9.66 -38.64
CA LEU A 464 13.44 -8.55 -39.59
C LEU A 464 12.53 -8.68 -40.81
N HIS A 465 12.21 -9.90 -41.25
CA HIS A 465 11.45 -10.14 -42.48
C HIS A 465 9.94 -10.32 -42.27
N ARG A 466 9.43 -10.28 -41.03
CA ARG A 466 8.00 -10.35 -40.75
C ARG A 466 7.41 -8.95 -40.57
N ASN A 467 6.26 -8.72 -41.20
CA ASN A 467 5.43 -7.52 -40.98
C ASN A 467 4.26 -7.77 -40.01
N ASN A 468 4.15 -8.99 -39.46
CA ASN A 468 3.06 -9.37 -38.55
C ASN A 468 3.50 -9.25 -37.08
N TYR A 469 3.07 -8.17 -36.43
CA TYR A 469 3.41 -7.89 -35.03
C TYR A 469 2.87 -8.93 -34.04
N GLU A 470 1.78 -9.63 -34.35
CA GLU A 470 1.25 -10.66 -33.45
C GLU A 470 2.16 -11.89 -33.42
N GLU A 471 2.68 -12.29 -34.57
CA GLU A 471 3.66 -13.37 -34.66
C GLU A 471 5.00 -12.96 -34.05
N ILE A 472 5.46 -11.73 -34.31
CA ILE A 472 6.68 -11.19 -33.69
C ILE A 472 6.55 -11.15 -32.16
N PHE A 473 5.40 -10.74 -31.63
CA PHE A 473 5.18 -10.70 -30.18
C PHE A 473 5.20 -12.11 -29.56
N ASN A 474 4.43 -13.04 -30.12
CA ASN A 474 4.30 -14.40 -29.57
C ASN A 474 5.62 -15.19 -29.64
N ILE A 475 6.32 -15.08 -30.78
CA ILE A 475 7.59 -15.77 -31.00
C ILE A 475 8.72 -15.03 -30.29
N GLY A 476 8.67 -13.70 -30.29
CA GLY A 476 9.65 -12.84 -29.63
C GLY A 476 9.71 -13.06 -28.11
N ILE A 477 8.57 -13.18 -27.42
CA ILE A 477 8.55 -13.56 -26.00
C ILE A 477 9.27 -14.89 -25.76
N THR A 478 9.09 -15.84 -26.68
CA THR A 478 9.73 -17.15 -26.61
C THR A 478 11.24 -17.00 -26.79
N LEU A 479 11.68 -16.24 -27.80
CA LEU A 479 13.09 -15.97 -28.07
C LEU A 479 13.77 -15.20 -26.92
N GLU A 480 13.12 -14.18 -26.32
CA GLU A 480 13.68 -13.46 -25.16
C GLU A 480 13.89 -14.39 -23.96
N LYS A 481 12.94 -15.29 -23.69
CA LYS A 481 13.09 -16.30 -22.63
C LYS A 481 14.20 -17.29 -22.93
N MET A 482 14.36 -17.68 -24.19
CA MET A 482 15.49 -18.50 -24.64
C MET A 482 16.81 -17.78 -24.40
N TYR A 483 16.94 -16.53 -24.86
CA TYR A 483 18.15 -15.72 -24.67
C TYR A 483 18.49 -15.54 -23.19
N LYS A 484 17.50 -15.32 -22.33
CA LYS A 484 17.70 -15.26 -20.88
C LYS A 484 18.21 -16.58 -20.30
N SER A 485 17.65 -17.71 -20.76
CA SER A 485 18.10 -19.04 -20.34
C SER A 485 19.53 -19.31 -20.80
N LEU A 486 19.88 -18.88 -22.01
CA LEU A 486 21.22 -19.03 -22.59
C LEU A 486 22.25 -18.12 -21.91
N ASP A 487 21.87 -16.89 -21.55
CA ASP A 487 22.72 -15.98 -20.76
C ASP A 487 22.93 -16.49 -19.33
N ASN A 488 21.96 -17.19 -18.74
CA ASN A 488 22.16 -17.85 -17.45
C ASN A 488 23.19 -18.99 -17.57
N ILE A 489 23.09 -19.83 -18.61
CA ILE A 489 24.08 -20.88 -18.88
C ILE A 489 25.46 -20.26 -19.11
N ARG A 490 25.54 -19.15 -19.86
CA ARG A 490 26.77 -18.39 -20.03
C ARG A 490 27.38 -17.98 -18.71
N LYS A 491 26.60 -17.33 -17.84
CA LYS A 491 27.07 -16.83 -16.55
C LYS A 491 27.58 -17.96 -15.67
N GLU A 492 26.87 -19.09 -15.65
CA GLU A 492 27.31 -20.29 -14.95
C GLU A 492 28.60 -20.84 -15.56
N LEU A 493 28.72 -20.94 -16.89
CA LEU A 493 29.95 -21.40 -17.54
C LEU A 493 31.14 -20.50 -17.24
N ILE A 494 30.99 -19.17 -17.33
CA ILE A 494 32.05 -18.21 -17.01
C ILE A 494 32.48 -18.34 -15.55
N PHE A 495 31.51 -18.43 -14.62
CA PHE A 495 31.80 -18.62 -13.20
C PHE A 495 32.58 -19.92 -12.97
N LEU A 496 32.12 -21.02 -13.56
CA LEU A 496 32.78 -22.32 -13.44
C LEU A 496 34.18 -22.31 -14.05
N ILE A 497 34.37 -21.58 -15.17
CA ILE A 497 35.66 -21.40 -15.84
C ILE A 497 36.63 -20.61 -14.95
N GLN A 498 36.15 -19.57 -14.29
CA GLN A 498 36.96 -18.76 -13.37
C GLN A 498 37.36 -19.54 -12.11
N GLU A 499 36.58 -20.55 -11.73
CA GLU A 499 36.85 -21.41 -10.57
C GLU A 499 37.53 -22.75 -10.96
N LEU A 500 37.94 -22.95 -12.23
CA LEU A 500 38.59 -24.18 -12.73
C LEU A 500 39.85 -24.57 -11.94
N ASP A 501 40.61 -23.60 -11.44
CA ASP A 501 41.83 -23.86 -10.64
C ASP A 501 41.51 -24.38 -9.23
N LYS A 502 40.26 -24.21 -8.76
CA LYS A 502 39.79 -24.62 -7.42
C LYS A 502 38.85 -25.83 -7.47
N ILE A 503 38.16 -26.04 -8.59
CA ILE A 503 37.21 -27.13 -8.78
C ILE A 503 37.92 -28.27 -9.52
N LYS A 504 37.97 -29.48 -8.93
CA LYS A 504 38.44 -30.67 -9.64
C LYS A 504 37.68 -30.81 -10.98
N ALA A 505 38.38 -31.06 -12.08
CA ALA A 505 37.81 -31.12 -13.44
C ALA A 505 36.55 -31.99 -13.58
N GLU A 506 36.42 -33.03 -12.76
CA GLU A 506 35.24 -33.91 -12.65
C GLU A 506 33.97 -33.19 -12.14
N ASN A 507 34.12 -32.34 -11.12
CA ASN A 507 33.03 -31.54 -10.56
C ASN A 507 32.60 -30.42 -11.52
N PHE A 508 33.54 -29.87 -12.29
CA PHE A 508 33.28 -28.90 -13.34
C PHE A 508 32.39 -29.49 -14.44
N LEU A 509 32.74 -30.68 -14.96
CA LEU A 509 31.94 -31.36 -15.98
C LEU A 509 30.54 -31.76 -15.48
N LEU A 510 30.42 -32.24 -14.23
CA LEU A 510 29.13 -32.56 -13.61
C LEU A 510 28.21 -31.34 -13.53
N GLN A 511 28.75 -30.18 -13.11
CA GLN A 511 27.97 -28.96 -12.98
C GLN A 511 27.52 -28.43 -14.35
N ILE A 512 28.40 -28.47 -15.36
CA ILE A 512 28.04 -28.11 -16.74
C ILE A 512 26.94 -29.03 -17.28
N THR A 513 27.07 -30.35 -17.14
CA THR A 513 26.04 -31.29 -17.60
C THR A 513 24.69 -31.00 -16.92
N LYS A 514 24.69 -30.70 -15.62
CA LYS A 514 23.47 -30.36 -14.87
C LYS A 514 22.84 -29.06 -15.37
N SER A 515 23.62 -28.00 -15.58
CA SER A 515 23.15 -26.71 -16.10
C SER A 515 22.58 -26.83 -17.51
N VAL A 516 23.26 -27.56 -18.39
CA VAL A 516 22.78 -27.88 -19.75
C VAL A 516 21.47 -28.68 -19.69
N SER A 517 21.36 -29.68 -18.81
CA SER A 517 20.13 -30.47 -18.63
C SER A 517 18.96 -29.67 -18.07
N VAL A 518 19.19 -28.75 -17.13
CA VAL A 518 18.15 -27.83 -16.61
C VAL A 518 17.66 -26.90 -17.73
N ALA A 519 18.57 -26.38 -18.54
CA ALA A 519 18.21 -25.58 -19.70
C ALA A 519 17.39 -26.36 -20.73
N ILE A 520 17.77 -27.61 -21.04
CA ILE A 520 16.98 -28.51 -21.92
C ILE A 520 15.56 -28.65 -21.39
N ASN A 521 15.38 -28.92 -20.10
CA ASN A 521 14.06 -29.10 -19.51
C ASN A 521 13.23 -27.82 -19.58
N ASN A 522 13.82 -26.67 -19.27
CA ASN A 522 13.16 -25.37 -19.38
C ASN A 522 12.75 -25.05 -20.83
N ILE A 523 13.61 -25.35 -21.81
CA ILE A 523 13.34 -25.15 -23.23
C ILE A 523 12.23 -26.11 -23.70
N ASN A 524 12.26 -27.38 -23.28
CA ASN A 524 11.30 -28.42 -23.68
C ASN A 524 9.89 -28.17 -23.13
N GLU A 525 9.78 -27.76 -21.86
CA GLU A 525 8.51 -27.38 -21.25
C GLU A 525 7.91 -26.11 -21.86
N GLN A 526 8.75 -25.17 -22.29
CA GLN A 526 8.30 -23.85 -22.76
C GLN A 526 8.06 -23.76 -24.27
N MET A 527 8.82 -24.48 -25.10
CA MET A 527 8.75 -24.39 -26.57
C MET A 527 7.94 -25.51 -27.23
N ILE A 528 8.20 -26.78 -26.90
CA ILE A 528 7.60 -27.90 -27.65
C ILE A 528 6.13 -28.10 -27.29
N LYS A 529 5.75 -27.89 -26.03
CA LYS A 529 4.35 -28.06 -25.57
C LYS A 529 3.41 -26.90 -25.94
N LYS A 530 3.93 -25.73 -26.35
CA LYS A 530 3.14 -24.50 -26.59
C LYS A 530 3.08 -24.02 -28.05
N ASN A 531 3.37 -24.91 -29.00
CA ASN A 531 3.59 -24.66 -30.44
C ASN A 531 5.00 -24.12 -30.74
N ASP A 532 5.86 -25.02 -31.22
CA ASP A 532 7.11 -24.73 -31.93
C ASP A 532 6.81 -24.77 -33.44
N PRO A 533 6.39 -23.65 -34.05
CA PRO A 533 5.83 -23.66 -35.41
C PRO A 533 6.84 -24.04 -36.50
N ILE A 534 8.15 -24.10 -36.20
CA ILE A 534 9.20 -24.25 -37.22
C ILE A 534 10.21 -25.37 -36.87
N GLY A 535 10.14 -25.95 -35.66
CA GLY A 535 10.98 -27.08 -35.24
C GLY A 535 12.33 -26.69 -34.66
N SER A 536 12.58 -25.39 -34.46
CA SER A 536 13.85 -24.86 -33.94
C SER A 536 14.07 -25.23 -32.47
N GLY A 537 13.00 -25.36 -31.70
CA GLY A 537 13.09 -25.83 -30.31
C GLY A 537 13.46 -27.31 -30.22
N LYS A 538 12.95 -28.14 -31.16
CA LYS A 538 13.35 -29.54 -31.30
C LYS A 538 14.83 -29.69 -31.69
N GLU A 539 15.29 -28.94 -32.68
CA GLU A 539 16.71 -28.94 -33.11
C GLU A 539 17.63 -28.50 -31.96
N MET A 540 17.26 -27.47 -31.20
CA MET A 540 18.00 -27.03 -30.02
C MET A 540 18.08 -28.14 -28.95
N ILE A 541 16.98 -28.84 -28.65
CA ILE A 541 16.98 -29.94 -27.68
C ILE A 541 17.84 -31.11 -28.16
N GLU A 542 17.84 -31.42 -29.46
CA GLU A 542 18.72 -32.44 -30.04
C GLU A 542 20.19 -32.08 -29.88
N ILE A 543 20.56 -30.82 -30.11
CA ILE A 543 21.95 -30.36 -29.96
C ILE A 543 22.37 -30.33 -28.50
N PHE A 544 21.54 -29.78 -27.61
CA PHE A 544 21.83 -29.72 -26.18
C PHE A 544 21.91 -31.12 -25.56
N SER A 545 21.04 -32.05 -25.96
CA SER A 545 21.09 -33.45 -25.51
C SER A 545 22.33 -34.17 -26.04
N THR A 546 22.75 -33.89 -27.28
CA THR A 546 23.99 -34.42 -27.86
C THR A 546 25.23 -33.88 -27.14
N VAL A 547 25.26 -32.59 -26.81
CA VAL A 547 26.34 -31.97 -26.01
C VAL A 547 26.37 -32.52 -24.59
N SER A 548 25.20 -32.64 -23.93
CA SER A 548 25.09 -33.24 -22.59
C SER A 548 25.60 -34.68 -22.57
N THR A 549 25.27 -35.46 -23.60
CA THR A 549 25.76 -36.84 -23.79
C THR A 549 27.28 -36.88 -23.92
N LEU A 550 27.88 -36.06 -24.78
CA LEU A 550 29.35 -36.00 -24.94
C LEU A 550 30.08 -35.53 -23.66
N LEU A 551 29.51 -34.57 -22.93
CA LEU A 551 30.05 -34.13 -21.65
C LEU A 551 30.01 -35.25 -20.60
N SER A 552 28.94 -36.05 -20.59
CA SER A 552 28.83 -37.21 -19.71
C SER A 552 29.88 -38.29 -20.02
N PHE A 553 30.17 -38.56 -21.31
CA PHE A 553 31.24 -39.48 -21.71
C PHE A 553 32.63 -38.98 -21.34
N THR A 554 32.87 -37.69 -21.55
CA THR A 554 34.14 -37.04 -21.16
C THR A 554 34.37 -37.18 -19.66
N ARG A 555 33.31 -37.02 -18.85
CA ARG A 555 33.35 -37.24 -17.41
C ARG A 555 33.62 -38.70 -17.06
N THR A 556 32.89 -39.66 -17.63
CA THR A 556 33.09 -41.09 -17.35
C THR A 556 34.52 -41.53 -17.63
N ARG A 557 35.16 -41.00 -18.68
CA ARG A 557 36.59 -41.24 -18.97
C ARG A 557 37.52 -40.74 -17.88
N ILE A 558 37.22 -39.58 -17.30
CA ILE A 558 38.02 -38.97 -16.24
C ILE A 558 37.79 -39.73 -14.93
N ASP A 559 36.53 -39.93 -14.52
CA ASP A 559 36.13 -40.54 -13.24
C ASP A 559 36.56 -42.02 -13.12
N THR A 560 36.61 -42.77 -14.23
CA THR A 560 36.83 -44.25 -14.18
C THR A 560 38.22 -44.70 -14.65
N HIS A 561 39.01 -43.82 -15.27
CA HIS A 561 40.25 -44.18 -15.99
C HIS A 561 40.12 -45.40 -16.90
N ARG A 562 38.91 -45.76 -17.33
CA ARG A 562 38.63 -46.98 -18.09
C ARG A 562 38.56 -46.66 -19.57
N PHE A 563 39.07 -47.58 -20.39
CA PHE A 563 38.82 -47.56 -21.83
C PHE A 563 37.32 -47.68 -22.10
N VAL A 564 36.80 -46.68 -22.79
CA VAL A 564 35.41 -46.63 -23.29
C VAL A 564 35.12 -47.89 -24.09
N THR A 565 33.99 -48.53 -23.81
CA THR A 565 33.57 -49.75 -24.51
C THR A 565 33.35 -49.46 -25.99
N GLN A 566 33.45 -50.49 -26.85
CA GLN A 566 33.20 -50.32 -28.30
C GLN A 566 31.82 -49.70 -28.59
N ASN A 567 30.82 -49.99 -27.76
CA ASN A 567 29.48 -49.45 -27.93
C ASN A 567 29.41 -47.97 -27.56
N GLU A 568 30.07 -47.56 -26.47
CA GLU A 568 30.16 -46.16 -26.07
C GLU A 568 31.03 -45.34 -27.04
N LYS A 569 32.11 -45.90 -27.61
CA LYS A 569 32.88 -45.26 -28.68
C LYS A 569 32.04 -45.01 -29.92
N LYS A 570 31.20 -45.98 -30.30
CA LYS A 570 30.27 -45.82 -31.43
C LYS A 570 29.24 -44.73 -31.16
N ILE A 571 28.67 -44.65 -29.95
CA ILE A 571 27.73 -43.59 -29.56
C ILE A 571 28.43 -42.22 -29.54
N GLU A 572 29.67 -42.16 -29.04
CA GLU A 572 30.49 -40.95 -29.04
C GLU A 572 30.82 -40.49 -30.46
N GLU A 573 31.25 -41.39 -31.35
CA GLU A 573 31.49 -41.12 -32.78
C GLU A 573 30.21 -40.68 -33.50
N GLU A 574 29.07 -41.32 -33.25
CA GLU A 574 27.76 -40.91 -33.78
C GLU A 574 27.35 -39.52 -33.28
N ALA A 575 27.62 -39.20 -32.01
CA ALA A 575 27.33 -37.88 -31.43
C ALA A 575 28.24 -36.79 -32.01
N TRP A 576 29.54 -37.06 -32.19
CA TRP A 576 30.47 -36.18 -32.88
C TRP A 576 30.08 -35.98 -34.35
N HIS A 577 29.69 -37.04 -35.05
CA HIS A 577 29.19 -36.96 -36.42
C HIS A 577 27.93 -36.10 -36.51
N LYS A 578 26.96 -36.29 -35.61
CA LYS A 578 25.74 -35.46 -35.55
C LYS A 578 26.08 -33.98 -35.33
N LEU A 579 26.92 -33.64 -34.35
CA LEU A 579 27.34 -32.25 -34.12
C LEU A 579 28.08 -31.63 -35.31
N SER A 580 28.96 -32.40 -35.94
CA SER A 580 29.65 -31.96 -37.16
C SER A 580 28.67 -31.74 -38.32
N ALA A 581 27.63 -32.58 -38.43
CA ALA A 581 26.58 -32.43 -39.42
C ALA A 581 25.73 -31.17 -39.18
N TYR A 582 25.42 -30.80 -37.93
CA TYR A 582 24.74 -29.53 -37.62
C TYR A 582 25.61 -28.30 -37.96
N SER A 583 26.93 -28.38 -37.77
CA SER A 583 27.86 -27.31 -38.18
C SER A 583 28.02 -27.19 -39.70
N ALA A 584 27.84 -28.29 -40.43
CA ALA A 584 27.96 -28.35 -41.89
C ALA A 584 26.62 -28.12 -42.62
N SER A 585 25.49 -28.53 -42.04
CA SER A 585 24.16 -28.28 -42.58
C SER A 585 23.75 -26.82 -42.47
N SER A 586 24.24 -26.08 -41.46
CA SER A 586 24.06 -24.63 -41.34
C SER A 586 24.74 -23.84 -42.47
N LEU A 587 25.72 -24.43 -43.16
CA LEU A 587 26.34 -23.84 -44.37
C LEU A 587 25.57 -24.16 -45.66
N ASN A 588 24.77 -25.24 -45.69
CA ASN A 588 24.06 -25.69 -46.90
C ASN A 588 22.53 -25.45 -46.88
N SER A 589 21.93 -25.16 -45.72
CA SER A 589 20.50 -24.79 -45.64
C SER A 589 20.18 -23.38 -46.15
N GLN A 590 21.21 -22.62 -46.56
CA GLN A 590 21.11 -21.26 -47.11
C GLN A 590 20.46 -21.18 -48.50
N ALA A 591 20.16 -22.30 -49.17
CA ALA A 591 19.63 -22.29 -50.55
C ALA A 591 18.14 -22.65 -50.70
N LEU A 592 17.44 -23.12 -49.66
CA LEU A 592 16.13 -23.79 -49.87
C LEU A 592 14.96 -23.34 -48.99
N ARG A 593 15.11 -22.32 -48.13
CA ARG A 593 14.00 -21.84 -47.27
C ARG A 593 13.97 -20.32 -47.02
N CYS A 594 14.25 -19.52 -48.04
CA CYS A 594 13.78 -18.13 -48.12
C CYS A 594 12.68 -18.04 -49.18
#